data_AF-A0A3D5I2T0-F1
#
_entry.id   AF-A0A3D5I2T0-F1
#
_cell.length_a   1.000
_cell.length_b   1.000
_cell.length_c   1.000
_cell.angle_alpha   90.00
_cell.angle_beta   90.00
_cell.angle_gamma   90.00
#
_symmetry.space_group_name_H-M   'P 1'
#
loop_
_entity.id
_entity.type
_entity.pdbx_description
1 polymer ?
#
loop_
_entity_poly.entity_id
_entity_poly.type
_entity_poly.pdbx_seq_one_letter_code
_entity_poly.pdbx_strand_id
1 'polypeptide(L)'
;MVAGQQPHRATPDLSPAPLNAELDRWLRQLQRSLSLEADSGFQDLQGQRSRFSAFLEQQCRSPSPQLPARDCQQLAPFAAQFSRYSEASPAQRRYLVTQLRQHLHQLRRQLDPPAPLSPPRLRLTDSPASARAGRSTADLPLSELKGIGPKLATRLAQLGLFCLEDLIGYYPRDYVDYSRLVRIQALVPGETATVVATVRRVHAFASPKNPNLAILELQLQDP
;
A
#
# COMPACT_ATOMS: atom_id res chain seq x y z
N MET A 1 27.28 -38.30 5.48
CA MET A 1 28.08 -37.27 6.18
C MET A 1 28.62 -36.35 5.10
N VAL A 2 28.49 -35.02 5.08
CA VAL A 2 27.90 -34.00 5.93
C VAL A 2 27.74 -32.76 5.02
N ALA A 3 26.63 -32.04 5.19
CA ALA A 3 26.37 -30.61 4.91
C ALA A 3 26.70 -30.02 3.51
N GLY A 4 25.67 -29.92 2.67
CA GLY A 4 25.51 -28.79 1.76
C GLY A 4 24.74 -27.67 2.47
N GLN A 5 25.43 -26.59 2.86
CA GLN A 5 24.81 -25.35 3.35
C GLN A 5 25.04 -24.21 2.37
N GLN A 6 23.94 -23.65 1.89
CA GLN A 6 23.86 -22.35 1.23
C GLN A 6 24.28 -21.23 2.18
N PRO A 7 24.82 -20.11 1.69
CA PRO A 7 24.56 -18.81 2.27
C PRO A 7 23.57 -18.08 1.35
N HIS A 8 22.30 -18.08 1.75
CA HIS A 8 21.33 -17.10 1.28
C HIS A 8 21.86 -15.70 1.61
N ARG A 9 22.29 -14.95 0.58
CA ARG A 9 22.46 -13.50 0.68
C ARG A 9 21.06 -12.90 0.79
N ALA A 10 20.77 -12.35 1.96
CA ALA A 10 19.58 -11.55 2.21
C ALA A 10 19.49 -10.41 1.17
N THR A 11 18.48 -10.48 0.31
CA THR A 11 17.98 -9.34 -0.44
C THR A 11 17.42 -8.32 0.55
N PRO A 12 17.88 -7.06 0.55
CA PRO A 12 17.16 -6.01 1.24
C PRO A 12 15.86 -5.76 0.49
N ASP A 13 14.76 -6.21 1.09
CA ASP A 13 13.39 -5.86 0.73
C ASP A 13 13.24 -4.33 0.79
N LEU A 14 13.38 -3.66 -0.37
CA LEU A 14 13.07 -2.24 -0.53
C LEU A 14 11.56 -2.08 -0.80
N SER A 15 10.77 -2.45 0.20
CA SER A 15 9.46 -1.83 0.41
C SER A 15 9.65 -0.30 0.52
N PRO A 16 8.76 0.53 -0.05
CA PRO A 16 8.86 1.99 0.10
C PRO A 16 8.92 2.26 1.59
N ALA A 17 10.02 2.88 2.05
CA ALA A 17 10.30 2.95 3.47
C ALA A 17 9.03 3.41 4.21
N PRO A 18 8.43 2.57 5.08
CA PRO A 18 7.37 3.04 5.93
C PRO A 18 7.92 4.25 6.68
N LEU A 19 7.05 5.16 7.13
CA LEU A 19 7.36 6.14 8.20
C LEU A 19 8.59 5.68 8.99
N ASN A 20 9.71 6.41 8.92
CA ASN A 20 10.99 5.95 9.43
C ASN A 20 10.77 5.18 10.74
N ALA A 21 11.23 3.93 10.81
CA ALA A 21 10.69 2.94 11.76
C ALA A 21 10.70 3.42 13.22
N GLU A 22 11.62 4.34 13.54
CA GLU A 22 11.72 5.05 14.82
C GLU A 22 10.54 6.02 15.07
N LEU A 23 10.17 6.83 14.08
CA LEU A 23 9.03 7.74 14.12
C LEU A 23 7.70 6.98 14.23
N ASP A 24 7.52 5.89 13.48
CA ASP A 24 6.31 5.06 13.57
C ASP A 24 6.21 4.33 14.92
N ARG A 25 7.36 3.89 15.49
CA ARG A 25 7.41 3.33 16.84
C ARG A 25 7.03 4.37 17.90
N TRP A 26 7.56 5.59 17.78
CA TRP A 26 7.26 6.70 18.69
C TRP A 26 5.77 7.09 18.65
N LEU A 27 5.19 7.25 17.45
CA LEU A 27 3.76 7.55 17.29
C LEU A 27 2.86 6.45 17.88
N ARG A 28 3.17 5.19 17.64
CA ARG A 28 2.41 4.05 18.20
C ARG A 28 2.51 4.00 19.71
N GLN A 29 3.68 4.31 20.28
CA GLN A 29 3.85 4.36 21.73
C GLN A 29 2.98 5.44 22.37
N LEU A 30 2.91 6.64 21.77
CA LEU A 30 2.03 7.71 22.24
C LEU A 30 0.56 7.33 22.13
N GLN A 31 0.13 6.76 21.00
CA GLN A 31 -1.25 6.33 20.81
C GLN A 31 -1.69 5.24 21.80
N ARG A 32 -0.81 4.27 22.09
CA ARG A 32 -1.05 3.24 23.11
C ARG A 32 -1.20 3.86 24.50
N SER A 33 -0.31 4.78 24.86
CA SER A 33 -0.36 5.47 26.16
C SER A 33 -1.66 6.26 26.32
N LEU A 34 -2.08 6.99 25.27
CA LEU A 34 -3.34 7.74 25.25
C LEU A 34 -4.59 6.84 25.31
N SER A 35 -4.49 5.62 24.77
CA SER A 35 -5.60 4.65 24.81
C SER A 35 -5.74 4.05 26.20
N LEU A 36 -4.63 3.65 26.82
CA LEU A 36 -4.60 3.15 28.20
C LEU A 36 -5.21 4.14 29.21
N GLU A 37 -4.92 5.43 29.04
CA GLU A 37 -5.49 6.49 29.88
C GLU A 37 -7.00 6.67 29.66
N ALA A 38 -7.45 6.57 28.40
CA ALA A 38 -8.87 6.65 28.07
C ALA A 38 -9.66 5.46 28.65
N ASP A 39 -9.09 4.24 28.57
CA ASP A 39 -9.67 3.02 29.11
C ASP A 39 -9.69 3.04 30.65
N SER A 40 -8.72 3.70 31.27
CA SER A 40 -8.63 3.85 32.73
C SER A 40 -9.41 5.05 33.28
N GLY A 41 -10.12 5.78 32.43
CA GLY A 41 -11.03 6.84 32.86
C GLY A 41 -10.36 8.17 33.24
N PHE A 42 -9.19 8.49 32.66
CA PHE A 42 -8.53 9.81 32.80
C PHE A 42 -8.04 10.13 34.22
N GLN A 43 -7.48 9.12 34.90
CA GLN A 43 -7.06 9.15 36.30
C GLN A 43 -5.59 9.60 36.49
N ASP A 44 -4.88 9.94 35.41
CA ASP A 44 -3.43 10.20 35.37
C ASP A 44 -2.63 8.99 35.87
N LEU A 45 -2.67 7.90 35.10
CA LEU A 45 -2.08 6.63 35.51
C LEU A 45 -0.60 6.77 35.90
N GLN A 46 -0.25 6.22 37.06
CA GLN A 46 1.13 6.12 37.50
C GLN A 46 1.78 4.86 36.91
N GLY A 47 2.63 5.05 35.90
CA GLY A 47 3.45 3.96 35.36
C GLY A 47 4.65 3.63 36.25
N GLN A 48 5.38 2.57 35.90
CA GLN A 48 6.60 2.15 36.63
C GLN A 48 7.72 3.20 36.62
N ARG A 49 7.72 4.11 35.65
CA ARG A 49 8.80 5.09 35.42
C ARG A 49 8.38 6.54 35.64
N SER A 50 7.15 6.90 35.25
CA SER A 50 6.60 8.25 35.39
C SER A 50 5.06 8.22 35.40
N ARG A 51 4.44 9.30 35.86
CA ARG A 51 3.01 9.57 35.64
C ARG A 51 2.74 9.82 34.16
N PHE A 52 1.52 9.53 33.71
CA PHE A 52 1.10 9.73 32.32
C PHE A 52 1.29 11.19 31.86
N SER A 53 0.91 12.16 32.69
CA SER A 53 1.12 13.60 32.47
C SER A 53 2.60 13.97 32.23
N ALA A 54 3.48 13.52 33.11
CA ALA A 54 4.93 13.76 33.01
C ALA A 54 5.57 13.05 31.81
N PHE A 55 5.08 11.85 31.47
CA PHE A 55 5.52 11.12 30.27
C PHE A 55 5.16 11.88 28.99
N LEU A 56 3.91 12.34 28.85
CA LEU A 56 3.48 13.08 27.67
C LEU A 56 4.16 14.45 27.55
N GLU A 57 4.36 15.16 28.66
CA GLU A 57 5.15 16.40 28.66
C GLU A 57 6.55 16.16 28.08
N GLN A 58 7.24 15.13 28.56
CA GLN A 58 8.59 14.81 28.10
C GLN A 58 8.63 14.41 26.61
N GLN A 59 7.65 13.62 26.15
CA GLN A 59 7.57 13.23 24.74
C GLN A 59 7.22 14.41 23.81
N CYS A 60 6.36 15.34 24.26
CA CYS A 60 6.05 16.55 23.50
C CYS A 60 7.19 17.58 23.52
N ARG A 61 8.03 17.59 24.56
CA ARG A 61 9.18 18.50 24.70
C ARG A 61 10.42 18.00 23.93
N SER A 62 10.57 16.69 23.80
CA SER A 62 11.62 16.04 23.02
C SER A 62 11.01 15.11 21.96
N PRO A 63 10.37 15.68 20.92
CA PRO A 63 9.87 14.88 19.80
C PRO A 63 11.03 14.20 19.08
N SER A 64 10.74 13.08 18.40
CA SER A 64 11.74 12.35 17.62
C SER A 64 12.51 13.29 16.66
N PRO A 65 13.85 13.15 16.52
CA PRO A 65 14.67 14.07 15.71
C PRO A 65 14.34 14.09 14.21
N GLN A 66 13.47 13.19 13.76
CA GLN A 66 13.06 13.05 12.36
C GLN A 66 11.70 13.70 12.07
N LEU A 67 11.06 14.33 13.06
CA LEU A 67 9.85 15.13 12.85
C LEU A 67 10.20 16.47 12.17
N PRO A 68 9.41 16.91 11.17
CA PRO A 68 9.54 18.25 10.60
C PRO A 68 9.42 19.33 11.68
N ALA A 69 10.23 20.39 11.58
CA ALA A 69 10.23 21.48 12.56
C ALA A 69 8.84 22.12 12.78
N ARG A 70 8.02 22.17 11.72
CA ARG A 70 6.63 22.63 11.79
C ARG A 70 5.80 21.81 12.76
N ASP A 71 5.95 20.48 12.73
CA ASP A 71 5.14 19.56 13.53
C ASP A 71 5.60 19.56 14.99
N CYS A 72 6.91 19.68 15.23
CA CYS A 72 7.46 19.89 16.57
C CYS A 72 6.87 21.14 17.24
N GLN A 73 6.69 22.23 16.50
CA GLN A 73 6.05 23.46 17.02
C GLN A 73 4.57 23.26 17.37
N GLN A 74 3.84 22.41 16.64
CA GLN A 74 2.43 22.12 16.94
C GLN A 74 2.26 21.25 18.19
N LEU A 75 3.27 20.45 18.55
CA LEU A 75 3.28 19.61 19.75
C LEU A 75 3.68 20.36 21.03
N ALA A 76 4.46 21.44 20.90
CA ALA A 76 4.89 22.29 22.01
C ALA A 76 3.75 22.82 22.93
N PRO A 77 2.61 23.34 22.42
CA PRO A 77 1.53 23.81 23.28
C PRO A 77 0.88 22.69 24.10
N PHE A 78 0.87 21.45 23.59
CA PHE A 78 0.34 20.31 24.34
C PHE A 78 1.20 19.98 25.56
N ALA A 79 2.54 20.11 25.47
CA ALA A 79 3.42 19.90 26.62
C ALA A 79 3.04 20.78 27.81
N ALA A 80 2.75 22.07 27.57
CA ALA A 80 2.33 23.02 28.60
C ALA A 80 0.92 22.74 29.15
N GLN A 81 0.06 22.07 28.38
CA GLN A 81 -1.29 21.68 28.82
C GLN A 81 -1.27 20.40 29.66
N PHE A 82 -0.40 19.45 29.32
CA PHE A 82 -0.25 18.19 30.06
C PHE A 82 0.46 18.38 31.43
N SER A 83 1.24 19.44 31.63
CA SER A 83 1.80 19.76 32.96
C SER A 83 0.74 20.14 33.99
N ARG A 84 -0.41 20.70 33.56
CA ARG A 84 -1.56 21.03 34.41
C ARG A 84 -2.64 19.93 34.42
N TYR A 85 -2.34 18.76 33.84
CA TYR A 85 -3.31 17.67 33.66
C TYR A 85 -3.84 17.12 34.99
N SER A 86 -2.99 17.04 36.03
CA SER A 86 -3.36 16.57 37.36
C SER A 86 -4.33 17.51 38.07
N GLU A 87 -4.28 18.81 37.79
CA GLU A 87 -5.16 19.83 38.40
C GLU A 87 -6.45 20.06 37.61
N ALA A 88 -6.51 19.57 36.36
CA ALA A 88 -7.63 19.77 35.46
C ALA A 88 -8.85 18.90 35.80
N SER A 89 -10.04 19.41 35.48
CA SER A 89 -11.30 18.68 35.62
C SER A 89 -11.35 17.43 34.72
N PRO A 90 -12.12 16.38 35.07
CA PRO A 90 -12.20 15.16 34.27
C PRO A 90 -12.71 15.39 32.83
N ALA A 91 -13.57 16.40 32.61
CA ALA A 91 -14.01 16.79 31.28
C ALA A 91 -12.87 17.42 30.45
N GLN A 92 -12.03 18.23 31.09
CA GLN A 92 -10.88 18.86 30.44
C GLN A 92 -9.78 17.83 30.12
N ARG A 93 -9.54 16.85 31.00
CA ARG A 93 -8.63 15.73 30.72
C ARG A 93 -9.07 14.91 29.50
N ARG A 94 -10.37 14.61 29.39
CA ARG A 94 -10.98 13.95 28.22
C ARG A 94 -10.75 14.73 26.94
N TYR A 95 -10.98 16.04 27.00
CA TYR A 95 -10.77 16.94 25.87
C TYR A 95 -9.30 16.93 25.42
N LEU A 96 -8.35 17.10 26.34
CA LEU A 96 -6.90 17.13 26.01
C LEU A 96 -6.41 15.81 25.38
N VAL A 97 -6.81 14.67 25.92
CA VAL A 97 -6.44 13.35 25.36
C VAL A 97 -7.06 13.17 23.98
N THR A 98 -8.32 13.57 23.79
CA THR A 98 -9.01 13.46 22.50
C THR A 98 -8.36 14.36 21.45
N GLN A 99 -8.06 15.61 21.81
CA GLN A 99 -7.40 16.57 20.92
C GLN A 99 -6.00 16.07 20.51
N LEU A 100 -5.18 15.60 21.46
CA LEU A 100 -3.86 15.07 21.13
C LEU A 100 -3.95 13.80 20.26
N ARG A 101 -4.90 12.89 20.53
CA ARG A 101 -5.13 11.71 19.67
C ARG A 101 -5.49 12.09 18.25
N GLN A 102 -6.39 13.06 18.07
CA GLN A 102 -6.79 13.57 16.75
C GLN A 102 -5.59 14.19 16.02
N HIS A 103 -4.80 14.99 16.72
CA HIS A 103 -3.61 15.62 16.16
C HIS A 103 -2.56 14.59 15.70
N LEU A 104 -2.26 13.59 16.55
CA LEU A 104 -1.35 12.50 16.18
C LEU A 104 -1.87 11.65 15.02
N HIS A 105 -3.18 11.44 14.93
CA HIS A 105 -3.79 10.74 13.80
C HIS A 105 -3.66 11.54 12.50
N GLN A 106 -3.90 12.85 12.54
CA GLN A 106 -3.73 13.74 11.39
C GLN A 106 -2.27 13.78 10.91
N LEU A 107 -1.33 13.90 11.84
CA LEU A 107 0.11 13.89 11.56
C LEU A 107 0.55 12.57 10.93
N ARG A 108 0.05 11.43 11.45
CA ARG A 108 0.28 10.12 10.81
C ARG A 108 -0.26 10.10 9.38
N ARG A 109 -1.47 10.60 9.13
CA ARG A 109 -2.05 10.65 7.77
C ARG A 109 -1.31 11.58 6.80
N GLN A 110 -0.65 12.62 7.28
CA GLN A 110 0.15 13.53 6.46
C GLN A 110 1.52 12.95 6.11
N LEU A 111 2.09 12.15 7.01
CA LEU A 111 3.39 11.51 6.83
C LEU A 111 3.30 10.14 6.14
N ASP A 112 2.13 9.48 6.19
CA ASP A 112 1.84 8.28 5.40
C ASP A 112 1.53 8.71 3.94
N PRO A 113 2.23 8.18 2.92
CA PRO A 113 1.89 8.47 1.54
C PRO A 113 0.40 8.11 1.29
N PRO A 114 -0.32 8.85 0.43
CA PRO A 114 -1.69 8.47 0.09
C PRO A 114 -1.66 7.03 -0.43
N ALA A 115 -2.32 6.13 0.32
CA ALA A 115 -2.45 4.75 -0.10
C ALA A 115 -2.87 4.72 -1.57
N PRO A 116 -2.23 3.91 -2.42
CA PRO A 116 -2.62 3.82 -3.82
C PRO A 116 -4.13 3.56 -3.87
N LEU A 117 -4.83 4.35 -4.69
CA LEU A 117 -6.27 4.24 -4.89
C LEU A 117 -6.61 2.77 -5.05
N SER A 118 -7.45 2.24 -4.16
CA SER A 118 -7.89 0.85 -4.27
C SER A 118 -8.49 0.65 -5.67
N PRO A 119 -8.17 -0.47 -6.35
CA PRO A 119 -8.70 -0.71 -7.69
C PRO A 119 -10.22 -0.53 -7.69
N PRO A 120 -10.80 0.05 -8.74
CA PRO A 120 -12.23 0.33 -8.79
C PRO A 120 -12.97 -0.99 -8.51
N ARG A 121 -13.76 -1.01 -7.42
CA ARG A 121 -14.65 -2.13 -7.14
C ARG A 121 -15.60 -2.25 -8.34
N LEU A 122 -15.38 -3.29 -9.15
CA LEU A 122 -16.32 -3.74 -10.17
C LEU A 122 -17.69 -3.87 -9.50
N ARG A 123 -18.59 -2.94 -9.79
CA ARG A 123 -20.01 -3.09 -9.45
C ARG A 123 -20.56 -4.14 -10.41
N LEU A 124 -20.60 -5.39 -9.95
CA LEU A 124 -21.46 -6.39 -10.54
C LEU A 124 -22.89 -5.86 -10.39
N THR A 125 -23.43 -5.28 -11.46
CA THR A 125 -24.86 -4.99 -11.52
C THR A 125 -25.57 -6.33 -11.45
N ASP A 126 -26.35 -6.56 -10.39
CA ASP A 126 -27.31 -7.65 -10.30
C ASP A 126 -28.31 -7.50 -11.45
N SER A 127 -27.97 -8.10 -12.58
CA SER A 127 -28.85 -8.22 -13.72
C SER A 127 -29.87 -9.31 -13.36
N PRO A 128 -31.19 -9.05 -13.46
CA PRO A 128 -32.21 -10.04 -13.16
C PRO A 128 -32.27 -11.06 -14.31
N ALA A 129 -31.27 -11.92 -14.38
CA ALA A 129 -31.16 -13.01 -15.34
C ALA A 129 -30.94 -14.34 -14.60
N SER A 130 -31.72 -14.59 -13.56
CA SER A 130 -31.84 -15.90 -12.93
C SER A 130 -33.24 -16.44 -13.16
N ALA A 131 -33.47 -17.05 -14.33
CA ALA A 131 -34.55 -18.03 -14.54
C ALA A 131 -34.43 -18.74 -15.91
N ARG A 132 -33.30 -19.40 -16.21
CA ARG A 132 -33.28 -20.56 -17.12
C ARG A 132 -32.23 -21.57 -16.64
N ALA A 133 -32.57 -22.29 -15.56
CA ALA A 133 -31.95 -23.57 -15.29
C ALA A 133 -32.41 -24.53 -16.40
N GLY A 134 -31.46 -24.98 -17.24
CA GLY A 134 -31.77 -25.91 -18.32
C GLY A 134 -30.67 -26.03 -19.37
N ARG A 135 -29.42 -26.17 -18.92
CA ARG A 135 -28.28 -26.84 -19.58
C ARG A 135 -27.05 -26.57 -18.71
N SER A 136 -26.41 -27.62 -18.20
CA SER A 136 -25.07 -27.52 -17.63
C SER A 136 -24.14 -27.05 -18.74
N THR A 137 -23.76 -25.77 -18.74
CA THR A 137 -22.80 -25.23 -19.70
C THR A 137 -21.35 -25.59 -19.35
N ALA A 138 -21.15 -26.36 -18.27
CA ALA A 138 -19.83 -26.78 -17.78
C ALA A 138 -19.06 -27.57 -18.85
N ASP A 139 -19.73 -28.55 -19.48
CA ASP A 139 -19.17 -29.39 -20.55
C ASP A 139 -19.14 -28.72 -21.93
N LEU A 140 -19.57 -27.45 -22.05
CA LEU A 140 -19.65 -26.79 -23.36
C LEU A 140 -18.24 -26.62 -23.94
N PRO A 141 -17.96 -27.16 -25.15
CA PRO A 141 -16.64 -27.07 -25.74
C PRO A 141 -16.25 -25.63 -26.03
N LEU A 142 -15.00 -25.28 -25.77
CA LEU A 142 -14.51 -23.90 -25.92
C LEU A 142 -14.66 -23.37 -27.35
N SER A 143 -14.71 -24.23 -28.37
CA SER A 143 -14.94 -23.85 -29.77
C SER A 143 -16.32 -23.27 -30.05
N GLU A 144 -17.31 -23.55 -29.21
CA GLU A 144 -18.68 -23.02 -29.34
C GLU A 144 -18.86 -21.70 -28.57
N LEU A 145 -17.87 -21.30 -27.75
CA LEU A 145 -17.92 -20.05 -27.02
C LEU A 145 -17.70 -18.85 -27.94
N LYS A 146 -18.63 -17.90 -27.86
CA LYS A 146 -18.56 -16.64 -28.58
C LYS A 146 -17.27 -15.89 -28.21
N GLY A 147 -16.37 -15.73 -29.19
CA GLY A 147 -15.07 -15.06 -29.02
C GLY A 147 -13.87 -16.01 -29.04
N ILE A 148 -14.09 -17.32 -28.92
CA ILE A 148 -13.05 -18.34 -29.08
C ILE A 148 -13.18 -18.95 -30.48
N GLY A 149 -12.36 -18.46 -31.42
CA GLY A 149 -12.26 -19.05 -32.75
C GLY A 149 -11.48 -20.39 -32.73
N PRO A 150 -11.53 -21.18 -33.82
CA PRO A 150 -10.90 -22.50 -33.89
C PRO A 150 -9.40 -22.45 -33.60
N LYS A 151 -8.69 -21.40 -34.04
CA LYS A 151 -7.26 -21.20 -33.77
C LYS A 151 -6.95 -21.01 -32.28
N LEU A 152 -7.81 -20.27 -31.56
CA LEU A 152 -7.64 -20.08 -30.12
C LEU A 152 -8.04 -21.35 -29.36
N ALA A 153 -9.10 -22.03 -29.79
CA ALA A 153 -9.48 -23.33 -29.23
C ALA A 153 -8.35 -24.36 -29.34
N THR A 154 -7.64 -24.43 -30.47
CA THR A 154 -6.46 -25.31 -30.61
C THR A 154 -5.33 -24.95 -29.64
N ARG A 155 -5.08 -23.65 -29.42
CA ARG A 155 -4.06 -23.21 -28.44
C ARG A 155 -4.46 -23.50 -27.00
N LEU A 156 -5.74 -23.33 -26.66
CA LEU A 156 -6.28 -23.67 -25.35
C LEU A 156 -6.25 -25.18 -25.10
N ALA A 157 -6.55 -25.99 -26.12
CA ALA A 157 -6.42 -27.45 -26.07
C ALA A 157 -4.96 -27.90 -25.83
N GLN A 158 -3.96 -27.20 -26.39
CA GLN A 158 -2.55 -27.46 -26.07
C GLN A 158 -2.20 -27.17 -24.61
N LEU A 159 -2.96 -26.32 -23.93
CA LEU A 159 -2.86 -26.05 -22.49
C LEU A 159 -3.71 -27.02 -21.64
N GLY A 160 -4.38 -27.99 -22.27
CA GLY A 160 -5.26 -28.94 -21.60
C GLY A 160 -6.66 -28.39 -21.28
N LEU A 161 -7.07 -27.30 -21.93
CA LEU A 161 -8.37 -26.65 -21.72
C LEU A 161 -9.30 -27.00 -22.88
N PHE A 162 -10.36 -27.75 -22.61
CA PHE A 162 -11.28 -28.26 -23.64
C PHE A 162 -12.71 -27.74 -23.45
N CYS A 163 -13.13 -27.61 -22.19
CA CYS A 163 -14.48 -27.23 -21.82
C CYS A 163 -14.48 -25.93 -21.00
N LEU A 164 -15.68 -25.34 -20.85
CA LEU A 164 -15.86 -24.11 -20.07
C LEU A 164 -15.41 -24.28 -18.61
N GLU A 165 -15.63 -25.45 -18.01
CA GLU A 165 -15.19 -25.74 -16.64
C GLU A 165 -13.66 -25.64 -16.48
N ASP A 166 -12.90 -26.14 -17.45
CA ASP A 166 -11.44 -26.06 -17.45
C ASP A 166 -10.98 -24.61 -17.46
N LEU A 167 -11.64 -23.78 -18.29
CA LEU A 167 -11.30 -22.36 -18.43
C LEU A 167 -11.60 -21.57 -17.16
N ILE A 168 -12.72 -21.87 -16.49
CA ILE A 168 -13.07 -21.23 -15.21
C ILE A 168 -12.10 -21.65 -14.10
N GLY A 169 -11.65 -22.91 -14.11
CA GLY A 169 -10.64 -23.43 -13.19
C GLY A 169 -9.20 -23.02 -13.50
N TYR A 170 -8.94 -22.43 -14.66
CA TYR A 170 -7.60 -22.05 -15.10
C TYR A 170 -7.18 -20.69 -14.54
N TYR A 171 -6.61 -20.71 -13.34
CA TYR A 171 -6.12 -19.52 -12.67
C TYR A 171 -4.88 -18.92 -13.38
N PRO A 172 -4.76 -17.58 -13.45
CA PRO A 172 -3.60 -16.93 -14.04
C PRO A 172 -2.33 -17.24 -13.24
N ARG A 173 -1.21 -17.39 -13.95
CA ARG A 173 0.09 -17.74 -13.38
C ARG A 173 0.68 -16.61 -12.53
N ASP A 174 0.44 -15.37 -12.93
CA ASP A 174 0.96 -14.18 -12.26
C ASP A 174 0.02 -12.99 -12.53
N TYR A 175 0.04 -12.01 -11.62
CA TYR A 175 -0.74 -10.78 -11.72
C TYR A 175 0.20 -9.59 -11.77
N VAL A 176 0.23 -8.91 -12.92
CA VAL A 176 0.97 -7.65 -13.07
C VAL A 176 0.05 -6.48 -12.66
N ASP A 177 0.42 -5.78 -11.59
CA ASP A 177 -0.33 -4.61 -11.09
C ASP A 177 0.14 -3.30 -11.77
N TYR A 178 -0.63 -2.84 -12.75
CA TYR A 178 -0.40 -1.58 -13.47
C TYR A 178 -0.93 -0.33 -12.74
N SER A 179 -1.51 -0.48 -11.53
CA SER A 179 -2.09 0.65 -10.78
C SER A 179 -1.00 1.58 -10.21
N ARG A 180 0.22 1.08 -10.09
CA ARG A 180 1.36 1.78 -9.50
C ARG A 180 2.11 2.57 -10.56
N LEU A 181 1.70 3.81 -10.74
CA LEU A 181 2.36 4.74 -11.65
C LEU A 181 3.59 5.36 -11.00
N VAL A 182 4.73 5.27 -11.68
CA VAL A 182 6.02 5.85 -11.27
C VAL A 182 6.41 6.92 -12.30
N ARG A 183 7.07 8.00 -11.85
CA ARG A 183 7.65 9.01 -12.74
C ARG A 183 8.94 8.50 -13.38
N ILE A 184 9.29 8.94 -14.58
CA ILE A 184 10.52 8.53 -15.29
C ILE A 184 11.77 8.79 -14.43
N GLN A 185 11.81 9.91 -13.69
CA GLN A 185 12.94 10.24 -12.81
C GLN A 185 13.15 9.28 -11.63
N ALA A 186 12.12 8.51 -11.26
CA ALA A 186 12.14 7.59 -10.12
C ALA A 186 12.29 6.12 -10.55
N LEU A 187 12.59 5.87 -11.82
CA LEU A 187 12.81 4.53 -12.35
C LEU A 187 14.11 3.93 -11.80
N VAL A 188 14.05 2.65 -11.45
CA VAL A 188 15.20 1.87 -10.97
C VAL A 188 15.62 0.88 -12.06
N PRO A 189 16.91 0.83 -12.46
CA PRO A 189 17.39 -0.12 -13.44
C PRO A 189 17.14 -1.57 -13.01
N GLY A 190 16.58 -2.37 -13.92
CA GLY A 190 16.28 -3.79 -13.67
C GLY A 190 14.91 -4.06 -13.05
N GLU A 191 14.15 -3.03 -12.69
CA GLU A 191 12.78 -3.16 -12.18
C GLU A 191 11.74 -2.88 -13.27
N THR A 192 10.65 -3.67 -13.27
CA THR A 192 9.49 -3.41 -14.13
C THR A 192 8.63 -2.33 -13.48
N ALA A 193 8.44 -1.20 -14.18
CA ALA A 193 7.65 -0.08 -13.70
C ALA A 193 6.55 0.31 -14.70
N THR A 194 5.44 0.85 -14.19
CA THR A 194 4.36 1.42 -15.02
C THR A 194 4.49 2.94 -15.02
N VAL A 195 4.54 3.55 -16.20
CA VAL A 195 4.73 4.99 -16.38
C VAL A 195 3.66 5.53 -17.32
N VAL A 196 3.15 6.73 -17.05
CA VAL A 196 2.31 7.50 -17.97
C VAL A 196 3.14 8.66 -18.50
N ALA A 197 3.38 8.67 -19.81
CA ALA A 197 4.22 9.67 -20.46
C ALA A 197 3.67 10.08 -21.82
N THR A 198 4.01 11.29 -22.25
CA THR A 198 3.73 11.80 -23.59
C THR A 198 4.84 11.41 -24.54
N VAL A 199 4.49 10.81 -25.68
CA VAL A 199 5.46 10.49 -26.72
C VAL A 199 5.84 11.76 -27.48
N ARG A 200 7.12 12.14 -27.44
CA ARG A 200 7.66 13.32 -28.14
C ARG A 200 8.19 12.99 -29.52
N ARG A 201 8.83 11.83 -29.66
CA ARG A 201 9.41 11.38 -30.92
C ARG A 201 9.32 9.86 -31.03
N VAL A 202 9.06 9.39 -32.25
CA VAL A 202 9.07 7.99 -32.62
C VAL A 202 10.04 7.82 -33.78
N HIS A 203 10.93 6.85 -33.68
CA HIS A 203 11.85 6.47 -34.74
C HIS A 203 11.94 4.96 -34.80
N ALA A 204 11.74 4.38 -35.98
CA ALA A 204 11.81 2.93 -36.18
C ALA A 204 12.71 2.64 -37.37
N PHE A 205 13.66 1.74 -37.21
CA PHE A 205 14.57 1.35 -38.28
C PHE A 205 14.98 -0.12 -38.16
N ALA A 206 15.29 -0.74 -39.30
CA ALA A 206 15.94 -2.05 -39.33
C ALA A 206 17.43 -1.86 -39.04
N SER A 207 18.01 -2.69 -38.17
CA SER A 207 19.41 -2.56 -37.79
C SER A 207 20.30 -2.73 -39.02
N PRO A 208 21.19 -1.75 -39.33
CA PRO A 208 22.09 -1.84 -40.48
C PRO A 208 23.02 -3.06 -40.42
N LYS A 209 23.28 -3.56 -39.20
CA LYS A 209 24.13 -4.73 -38.97
C LYS A 209 23.37 -6.05 -39.02
N ASN A 210 22.05 -6.06 -38.80
CA ASN A 210 21.21 -7.26 -38.76
C ASN A 210 19.79 -6.95 -39.30
N PRO A 211 19.46 -7.32 -40.55
CA PRO A 211 18.18 -6.96 -41.17
C PRO A 211 16.96 -7.62 -40.52
N ASN A 212 17.16 -8.70 -39.74
CA ASN A 212 16.10 -9.39 -38.99
C ASN A 212 15.76 -8.71 -37.65
N LEU A 213 16.46 -7.63 -37.28
CA LEU A 213 16.24 -6.90 -36.03
C LEU A 213 15.70 -5.50 -36.33
N ALA A 214 14.46 -5.26 -35.96
CA ALA A 214 13.84 -3.93 -35.99
C ALA A 214 14.00 -3.27 -34.62
N ILE A 215 14.43 -2.01 -34.60
CA ILE A 215 14.56 -1.20 -33.39
C ILE A 215 13.50 -0.10 -33.44
N LEU A 216 12.69 -0.01 -32.39
CA LEU A 216 11.75 1.08 -32.16
C LEU A 216 12.29 1.94 -31.02
N GLU A 217 12.66 3.17 -31.33
CA GLU A 217 13.09 4.18 -30.38
C GLU A 217 11.94 5.16 -30.10
N LEU A 218 11.61 5.31 -28.81
CA LEU A 218 10.59 6.25 -28.34
C LEU A 218 11.24 7.24 -27.39
N GLN A 219 11.10 8.54 -27.68
CA GLN A 219 11.42 9.58 -26.70
C GLN A 219 10.16 9.95 -25.95
N LEU A 220 10.16 9.68 -24.64
CA LEU A 220 9.04 9.89 -23.74
C LEU A 220 9.33 11.09 -22.84
N GLN A 221 8.30 11.87 -22.53
CA GLN A 221 8.37 12.96 -21.56
C GLN A 221 7.24 12.80 -20.54
N ASP A 222 7.56 12.92 -19.26
CA ASP A 222 6.57 12.96 -18.18
C ASP A 222 5.65 14.20 -18.29
N PRO A 223 4.42 14.12 -17.77
CA PRO A 223 3.49 15.25 -17.72
C PRO A 223 3.99 16.41 -16.84
#